data_AF-A0A2N5J735-F1
#
_entry.id   AF-A0A2N5J735-F1
#
_cell.length_a   1.000
_cell.length_b   1.000
_cell.length_c   1.000
_cell.angle_alpha   90.00
_cell.angle_beta   90.00
_cell.angle_gamma   90.00
#
_symmetry.space_group_name_H-M   'P 1'
#
loop_
_entity.id
_entity.type
_entity.pdbx_description
1 polymer ?
#
loop_
_entity_poly.entity_id
_entity_poly.type
_entity_poly.pdbx_seq_one_letter_code
_entity_poly.pdbx_strand_id
1 'polypeptide(L)'
;MVSDAVERGPFVSRSKADFRVMRESLGLSQAQVARLVGVSRQTVVAWEDPGEFYPPRREAWDLVEGLWARADARARAIVEMAVSAARVARERGVEPAPLLLSYWRCKADFRRAGNAGDWPSENAAVRMAADRLAVLGVPCSVAYAEVDA
;
A
#
# COMPACT_ATOMS: atom_id res chain seq x y z
N MET A 1 15.64 10.47 -17.99
CA MET A 1 15.48 11.24 -16.74
C MET A 1 14.06 10.98 -16.25
N VAL A 2 13.86 9.87 -15.55
CA VAL A 2 12.59 9.62 -14.85
C VAL A 2 12.69 10.46 -13.58
N SER A 3 11.77 11.40 -13.39
CA SER A 3 11.80 12.34 -12.28
C SER A 3 11.76 11.61 -10.92
N ASP A 4 12.65 12.01 -10.00
CA ASP A 4 12.65 11.65 -8.56
C ASP A 4 11.28 11.83 -7.88
N ALA A 5 10.34 12.54 -8.51
CA ALA A 5 8.99 12.74 -8.00
C ALA A 5 8.20 11.45 -7.73
N VAL A 6 8.51 10.34 -8.43
CA VAL A 6 7.79 9.07 -8.27
C VAL A 6 8.30 8.27 -7.06
N GLU A 7 9.42 8.64 -6.44
CA GLU A 7 9.94 7.89 -5.29
C GLU A 7 9.18 8.13 -3.98
N ARG A 8 8.48 9.27 -3.84
CA ARG A 8 7.88 9.69 -2.56
C ARG A 8 6.36 9.54 -2.47
N GLY A 9 5.66 9.33 -3.59
CA GLY A 9 4.21 9.21 -3.63
C GLY A 9 3.59 9.92 -4.84
N PRO A 10 2.26 9.83 -5.03
CA PRO A 10 1.62 10.30 -6.24
C PRO A 10 1.34 11.82 -6.26
N PHE A 11 1.60 12.55 -5.16
CA PHE A 11 1.16 13.93 -5.00
C PHE A 11 2.32 14.93 -4.92
N VAL A 12 2.21 16.01 -5.70
CA VAL A 12 3.21 17.08 -5.76
C VAL A 12 2.98 18.14 -4.68
N SER A 13 1.73 18.40 -4.28
CA SER A 13 1.39 19.56 -3.45
C SER A 13 1.62 19.37 -1.95
N ARG A 14 1.63 18.11 -1.47
CA ARG A 14 1.69 17.76 -0.04
C ARG A 14 0.66 18.55 0.79
N SER A 15 -0.55 18.66 0.25
CA SER A 15 -1.68 19.30 0.94
C SER A 15 -2.20 18.44 2.10
N LYS A 16 -3.06 19.02 2.96
CA LYS A 16 -3.79 18.27 3.98
C LYS A 16 -4.63 17.13 3.39
N ALA A 17 -5.24 17.39 2.22
CA ALA A 17 -6.00 16.39 1.50
C ALA A 17 -5.09 15.28 0.97
N ASP A 18 -3.94 15.62 0.39
CA ASP A 18 -2.95 14.66 -0.10
C ASP A 18 -2.50 13.72 1.03
N PHE A 19 -2.26 14.26 2.23
CA PHE A 19 -1.87 13.49 3.40
C PHE A 19 -2.95 12.47 3.77
N ARG A 20 -4.21 12.93 3.84
CA ARG A 20 -5.35 12.08 4.15
C ARG A 20 -5.51 10.97 3.12
N VAL A 21 -5.46 11.30 1.84
CA VAL A 21 -5.60 10.33 0.75
C VAL A 21 -4.51 9.28 0.82
N MET A 22 -3.26 9.68 1.05
CA MET A 22 -2.14 8.72 1.18
C MET A 22 -2.30 7.82 2.40
N ARG A 23 -2.67 8.39 3.56
CA ARG A 23 -2.94 7.63 4.80
C ARG A 23 -4.04 6.59 4.59
N GLU A 24 -5.15 6.99 3.99
CA GLU A 24 -6.31 6.11 3.74
C GLU A 24 -5.98 5.03 2.72
N SER A 25 -5.22 5.36 1.67
CA SER A 25 -4.75 4.41 0.66
C SER A 25 -3.83 3.32 1.26
N LEU A 26 -3.06 3.68 2.29
CA LEU A 26 -2.24 2.75 3.08
C LEU A 26 -3.05 1.94 4.10
N GLY A 27 -4.34 2.24 4.29
CA GLY A 27 -5.19 1.59 5.29
C GLY A 27 -4.85 1.98 6.73
N LEU A 28 -4.17 3.11 6.94
CA LEU A 28 -3.80 3.58 8.26
C LEU A 28 -4.93 4.42 8.86
N SER A 29 -5.27 4.16 10.12
CA SER A 29 -6.09 5.08 10.92
C SER A 29 -5.26 6.28 11.39
N GLN A 30 -5.95 7.39 11.72
CA GLN A 30 -5.32 8.54 12.37
C GLN A 30 -4.62 8.16 13.69
N ALA A 31 -5.20 7.22 14.46
CA ALA A 31 -4.59 6.73 15.70
C ALA A 31 -3.29 5.95 15.46
N GLN A 32 -3.21 5.16 14.38
CA GLN A 32 -1.97 4.48 14.00
C GLN A 32 -0.87 5.48 13.64
N VAL A 33 -1.19 6.49 12.81
CA VAL A 33 -0.24 7.55 12.46
C VAL A 33 0.23 8.30 13.70
N ALA A 34 -0.71 8.72 14.57
CA ALA A 34 -0.39 9.42 15.80
C ALA A 34 0.61 8.65 16.67
N ARG A 35 0.36 7.35 16.87
CA ARG A 35 1.26 6.46 17.62
C ARG A 35 2.63 6.31 16.95
N LEU A 36 2.68 6.19 15.63
CA LEU A 36 3.93 5.99 14.89
C LEU A 36 4.80 7.26 14.86
N VAL A 37 4.19 8.43 14.86
CA VAL A 37 4.88 9.74 14.84
C VAL A 37 5.13 10.28 16.27
N GLY A 38 4.46 9.74 17.28
CA GLY A 38 4.60 10.20 18.67
C GLY A 38 3.81 11.47 18.99
N VAL A 39 2.61 11.62 18.41
CA VAL A 39 1.69 12.73 18.65
C VAL A 39 0.32 12.24 19.13
N SER A 40 -0.57 13.16 19.53
CA SER A 40 -1.95 12.81 19.86
C SER A 40 -2.77 12.51 18.60
N ARG A 41 -3.84 11.69 18.72
CA ARG A 41 -4.81 11.50 17.63
C ARG A 41 -5.43 12.84 17.20
N GLN A 42 -5.73 13.73 18.15
CA GLN A 42 -6.32 15.03 17.86
C GLN A 42 -5.41 15.89 16.97
N THR A 43 -4.09 15.77 17.13
CA THR A 43 -3.11 16.43 16.26
C THR A 43 -3.25 15.97 14.81
N VAL A 44 -3.42 14.67 14.57
CA VAL A 44 -3.63 14.12 13.22
C VAL A 44 -4.99 14.54 12.65
N VAL A 45 -6.04 14.59 13.49
CA VAL A 45 -7.35 15.13 13.10
C VAL A 45 -7.21 16.57 12.60
N ALA A 46 -6.52 17.43 13.35
CA ALA A 46 -6.30 18.82 12.97
C ALA A 46 -5.44 18.96 11.71
N TRP A 47 -4.48 18.06 11.48
CA TRP A 47 -3.71 18.05 10.22
C TRP A 47 -4.57 17.78 8.99
N GLU A 48 -5.66 17.03 9.13
CA GLU A 48 -6.57 16.67 8.03
C GLU A 48 -7.80 17.55 7.91
N ASP A 49 -7.97 18.49 8.84
CA ASP A 49 -9.05 19.47 8.83
C ASP A 49 -8.62 20.71 8.01
N PRO A 50 -9.34 21.09 6.93
CA PRO A 50 -9.04 22.28 6.16
C PRO A 50 -9.26 23.60 6.92
N GLY A 51 -10.05 23.60 8.00
CA GLY A 51 -10.28 24.75 8.88
C GLY A 51 -9.17 24.98 9.91
N GLU A 52 -8.30 24.00 10.12
CA GLU A 52 -7.21 24.08 11.08
C GLU A 52 -5.92 24.60 10.44
N PHE A 53 -5.19 25.45 11.16
CA PHE A 53 -4.01 26.13 10.61
C PHE A 53 -2.82 25.20 10.36
N TYR A 54 -2.57 24.25 11.28
CA TYR A 54 -1.32 23.49 11.27
C TYR A 54 -1.34 22.32 10.27
N PRO A 55 -0.37 22.23 9.34
CA PRO A 55 -0.24 21.10 8.43
C PRO A 55 0.44 19.88 9.11
N PRO A 56 0.40 18.69 8.47
CA PRO A 56 1.19 17.54 8.92
C PRO A 56 2.68 17.87 9.02
N ARG A 57 3.33 17.39 10.09
CA ARG A 57 4.77 17.54 10.28
C ARG A 57 5.56 16.72 9.25
N ARG A 58 6.83 17.09 9.04
CA ARG A 58 7.73 16.38 8.12
C ARG A 58 7.82 14.90 8.45
N GLU A 59 7.91 14.52 9.72
CA GLU A 59 8.03 13.12 10.14
C GLU A 59 6.76 12.32 9.82
N ALA A 60 5.59 12.97 9.84
CA ALA A 60 4.35 12.32 9.44
C ALA A 60 4.30 12.09 7.92
N TRP A 61 4.79 13.07 7.14
CA TRP A 61 4.99 12.91 5.71
C TRP A 61 5.98 11.80 5.39
N ASP A 62 7.18 11.83 5.98
CA ASP A 62 8.21 10.82 5.75
C ASP A 62 7.71 9.40 6.09
N LEU A 63 6.85 9.27 7.12
CA LEU A 63 6.18 8.02 7.45
C LEU A 63 5.27 7.51 6.32
N VAL A 64 4.32 8.33 5.86
CA VAL A 64 3.35 7.89 4.84
C VAL A 64 4.01 7.71 3.47
N GLU A 65 4.95 8.58 3.10
CA GLU A 65 5.73 8.49 1.86
C GLU A 65 6.61 7.23 1.86
N GLY A 66 7.29 6.95 2.98
CA GLY A 66 8.10 5.74 3.12
C GLY A 66 7.27 4.45 3.10
N LEU A 67 6.08 4.44 3.72
CA LEU A 67 5.16 3.30 3.67
C LEU A 67 4.60 3.11 2.25
N TRP A 68 4.29 4.20 1.55
CA TRP A 68 3.85 4.18 0.16
C TRP A 68 4.92 3.61 -0.75
N ALA A 69 6.15 4.13 -0.69
CA ALA A 69 7.26 3.67 -1.53
C ALA A 69 7.50 2.17 -1.38
N ARG A 70 7.43 1.64 -0.14
CA ARG A 70 7.53 0.20 0.11
C ARG A 70 6.36 -0.58 -0.50
N ALA A 71 5.14 -0.12 -0.31
CA ALA A 71 3.95 -0.78 -0.85
C ALA A 71 3.97 -0.78 -2.39
N ASP A 72 4.37 0.33 -2.99
CA ASP A 72 4.48 0.49 -4.43
C ASP A 72 5.58 -0.40 -5.03
N ALA A 73 6.76 -0.42 -4.42
CA ALA A 73 7.84 -1.33 -4.83
C ALA A 73 7.41 -2.80 -4.74
N ARG A 74 6.71 -3.17 -3.66
CA ARG A 74 6.16 -4.52 -3.48
C ARG A 74 5.11 -4.86 -4.54
N ALA A 75 4.21 -3.92 -4.85
CA ALA A 75 3.20 -4.07 -5.89
C ALA A 75 3.83 -4.23 -7.28
N ARG A 76 4.87 -3.45 -7.61
CA ARG A 76 5.62 -3.59 -8.86
C ARG A 76 6.21 -4.99 -9.01
N ALA A 77 6.87 -5.51 -7.97
CA ALA A 77 7.43 -6.85 -7.99
C ALA A 77 6.36 -7.94 -8.22
N ILE A 78 5.19 -7.82 -7.55
CA ILE A 78 4.05 -8.73 -7.77
C ILE A 78 3.58 -8.67 -9.24
N VAL A 79 3.42 -7.46 -9.77
CA VAL A 79 2.94 -7.24 -11.14
C VAL A 79 3.91 -7.80 -12.17
N GLU A 80 5.20 -7.52 -12.03
CA GLU A 80 6.25 -8.02 -12.94
C GLU A 80 6.28 -9.55 -13.00
N MET A 81 6.22 -10.21 -11.84
CA MET A 81 6.17 -11.67 -11.77
C MET A 81 4.91 -12.23 -12.45
N ALA A 82 3.74 -11.65 -12.15
CA ALA A 82 2.47 -12.12 -12.69
C ALA A 82 2.37 -11.92 -14.21
N VAL A 83 2.80 -10.75 -14.71
CA VAL A 83 2.83 -10.44 -16.15
C VAL A 83 3.77 -11.40 -16.88
N SER A 84 4.95 -11.67 -16.32
CA SER A 84 5.90 -12.61 -16.90
C SER A 84 5.32 -14.04 -16.97
N ALA A 85 4.69 -14.51 -15.89
CA ALA A 85 4.04 -15.82 -15.86
C ALA A 85 2.87 -15.91 -16.85
N ALA A 86 2.03 -14.86 -16.92
CA ALA A 86 0.91 -14.79 -17.85
C ALA A 86 1.37 -14.81 -19.31
N ARG A 87 2.46 -14.09 -19.63
CA ARG A 87 3.08 -14.13 -20.96
C ARG A 87 3.51 -15.55 -21.33
N VAL A 88 4.23 -16.24 -20.44
CA VAL A 88 4.69 -17.62 -20.69
C VAL A 88 3.52 -18.59 -20.91
N ALA A 89 2.43 -18.45 -20.15
CA ALA A 89 1.23 -19.27 -20.35
C ALA A 89 0.60 -19.03 -21.74
N ARG A 90 0.42 -17.76 -22.12
CA ARG A 90 -0.16 -17.37 -23.41
C ARG A 90 0.68 -17.81 -24.60
N GLU A 91 2.02 -17.70 -24.51
CA GLU A 91 2.95 -18.20 -25.52
C GLU A 91 2.83 -19.72 -25.75
N ARG A 92 2.34 -20.46 -24.74
CA ARG A 92 2.05 -21.90 -24.82
C ARG A 92 0.60 -22.20 -25.22
N GLY A 93 -0.21 -21.19 -25.53
CA GLY A 93 -1.62 -21.34 -25.86
C GLY A 93 -2.52 -21.69 -24.66
N VAL A 94 -2.06 -21.41 -23.44
CA VAL A 94 -2.80 -21.68 -22.20
C VAL A 94 -3.24 -20.36 -21.57
N GLU A 95 -4.47 -20.30 -21.07
CA GLU A 95 -4.94 -19.14 -20.31
C GLU A 95 -4.21 -19.06 -18.95
N PRO A 96 -3.67 -17.89 -18.56
CA PRO A 96 -3.02 -17.73 -17.27
C PRO A 96 -3.95 -18.06 -16.10
N ALA A 97 -3.48 -18.89 -15.18
CA ALA A 97 -4.18 -19.09 -13.91
C ALA A 97 -4.22 -17.78 -13.11
N PRO A 98 -5.32 -17.48 -12.40
CA PRO A 98 -5.39 -16.29 -11.55
C PRO A 98 -4.32 -16.31 -10.46
N LEU A 99 -3.58 -15.20 -10.31
CA LEU A 99 -2.68 -15.03 -9.17
C LEU A 99 -3.50 -14.83 -7.88
N LEU A 100 -3.26 -15.65 -6.87
CA LEU A 100 -3.84 -15.47 -5.54
C LEU A 100 -3.01 -14.48 -4.72
N LEU A 101 -3.61 -13.35 -4.36
CA LEU A 101 -3.02 -12.32 -3.52
C LEU A 101 -3.50 -12.47 -2.08
N SER A 102 -2.58 -12.70 -1.15
CA SER A 102 -2.90 -12.87 0.27
C SER A 102 -3.19 -11.54 0.95
N TYR A 103 -4.34 -11.45 1.62
CA TYR A 103 -4.78 -10.26 2.33
C TYR A 103 -4.88 -10.53 3.84
N TRP A 104 -4.27 -9.68 4.64
CA TRP A 104 -4.16 -9.89 6.08
C TRP A 104 -5.28 -9.20 6.83
N ARG A 105 -5.94 -9.89 7.76
CA ARG A 105 -7.01 -9.28 8.58
C ARG A 105 -6.45 -8.46 9.73
N CYS A 106 -5.37 -8.94 10.33
CA CYS A 106 -4.80 -8.34 11.51
C CYS A 106 -3.29 -8.59 11.62
N LYS A 107 -2.65 -7.79 12.46
CA LYS A 107 -1.23 -7.90 12.77
C LYS A 107 -0.84 -9.27 13.36
N ALA A 108 -1.73 -9.89 14.12
CA ALA A 108 -1.45 -11.17 14.77
C ALA A 108 -1.31 -12.29 13.74
N ASP A 109 -2.23 -12.39 12.79
CA ASP A 109 -2.19 -13.37 11.69
C ASP A 109 -0.95 -13.14 10.81
N PHE A 110 -0.67 -11.89 10.44
CA PHE A 110 0.52 -11.52 9.65
C PHE A 110 1.83 -11.98 10.30
N ARG A 111 1.96 -11.77 11.61
CA ARG A 111 3.14 -12.18 12.38
C ARG A 111 3.20 -13.69 12.60
N ARG A 112 2.07 -14.36 12.82
CA ARG A 112 2.01 -15.83 12.99
C ARG A 112 2.49 -16.55 11.74
N ALA A 113 2.23 -15.98 10.56
CA ALA A 113 2.78 -16.45 9.28
C ALA A 113 4.28 -16.15 9.08
N GLY A 114 5.00 -15.66 10.10
CA GLY A 114 6.44 -15.40 10.04
C GLY A 114 6.83 -14.12 9.29
N ASN A 115 5.88 -13.30 8.86
CA ASN A 115 6.19 -12.08 8.12
C ASN A 115 6.73 -10.99 9.05
N ALA A 116 7.78 -10.32 8.58
CA ALA A 116 8.30 -9.11 9.18
C ALA A 116 7.61 -7.85 8.62
N GLY A 117 7.71 -6.73 9.34
CA GLY A 117 7.18 -5.44 8.87
C GLY A 117 5.75 -5.13 9.34
N ASP A 118 5.07 -4.26 8.58
CA ASP A 118 3.74 -3.74 8.89
C ASP A 118 2.72 -4.20 7.84
N TRP A 119 1.79 -5.04 8.28
CA TRP A 119 0.74 -5.64 7.44
C TRP A 119 -0.15 -4.65 6.64
N PRO A 120 -0.42 -3.40 7.07
CA PRO A 120 -1.14 -2.42 6.25
C PRO A 120 -0.40 -2.08 4.95
N SER A 121 0.93 -1.96 4.96
CA SER A 121 1.72 -1.73 3.73
C SER A 121 1.66 -2.93 2.79
N GLU A 122 1.69 -4.16 3.30
CA GLU A 122 1.52 -5.36 2.46
C GLU A 122 0.11 -5.41 1.85
N ASN A 123 -0.93 -5.12 2.64
CA ASN A 123 -2.29 -5.02 2.11
C ASN A 123 -2.46 -3.87 1.10
N ALA A 124 -1.76 -2.75 1.30
CA ALA A 124 -1.73 -1.66 0.33
C ALA A 124 -1.06 -2.09 -0.98
N ALA A 125 0.05 -2.84 -0.90
CA ALA A 125 0.71 -3.41 -2.08
C ALA A 125 -0.23 -4.37 -2.83
N VAL A 126 -1.00 -5.20 -2.12
CA VAL A 126 -2.01 -6.09 -2.72
C VAL A 126 -3.08 -5.30 -3.47
N ARG A 127 -3.61 -4.22 -2.86
CA ARG A 127 -4.61 -3.36 -3.54
C ARG A 127 -4.03 -2.71 -4.79
N MET A 128 -2.82 -2.15 -4.70
CA MET A 128 -2.13 -1.54 -5.84
C MET A 128 -1.83 -2.55 -6.95
N ALA A 129 -1.38 -3.76 -6.59
CA ALA A 129 -1.09 -4.81 -7.55
C ALA A 129 -2.37 -5.30 -8.24
N ALA A 130 -3.46 -5.54 -7.49
CA ALA A 130 -4.73 -5.97 -8.05
C ALA A 130 -5.26 -4.98 -9.09
N ASP A 131 -5.23 -3.68 -8.78
CA ASP A 131 -5.61 -2.61 -9.71
C ASP A 131 -4.76 -2.63 -11.00
N ARG A 132 -3.43 -2.68 -10.85
CA ARG A 132 -2.50 -2.72 -11.99
C ARG A 132 -2.66 -3.97 -12.85
N LEU A 133 -2.84 -5.13 -12.23
CA LEU A 133 -3.07 -6.40 -12.92
C LEU A 133 -4.38 -6.38 -13.71
N ALA A 134 -5.43 -5.78 -13.15
CA ALA A 134 -6.71 -5.62 -13.84
C ALA A 134 -6.56 -4.76 -15.11
N VAL A 135 -5.85 -3.63 -15.03
CA VAL A 135 -5.55 -2.78 -16.20
C VAL A 135 -4.76 -3.53 -17.27
N LEU A 136 -3.86 -4.43 -16.88
CA LEU A 136 -3.04 -5.24 -17.78
C LEU A 136 -3.73 -6.52 -18.29
N GLY A 137 -4.97 -6.77 -17.87
CA GLY A 137 -5.71 -7.98 -18.23
C GLY A 137 -5.03 -9.26 -17.73
N VAL A 138 -4.35 -9.20 -16.59
CA VAL A 138 -3.76 -10.37 -15.92
C VAL A 138 -4.71 -10.80 -14.79
N PRO A 139 -5.24 -12.04 -14.80
CA PRO A 139 -6.21 -12.45 -13.81
C PRO A 139 -5.57 -12.56 -12.42
N CYS A 140 -6.27 -12.05 -11.40
CA CYS A 140 -5.91 -12.24 -10.00
C CYS A 140 -7.16 -12.40 -9.13
N SER A 141 -6.96 -12.91 -7.92
CA SER A 141 -7.99 -13.01 -6.89
C SER A 141 -7.38 -12.67 -5.55
N VAL A 142 -8.13 -12.00 -4.68
CA VAL A 142 -7.69 -11.66 -3.33
C VAL A 142 -8.38 -12.61 -2.35
N ALA A 143 -7.61 -13.25 -1.49
CA ALA A 143 -8.13 -14.10 -0.42
C ALA A 143 -7.51 -13.71 0.91
N TYR A 144 -8.24 -13.92 2.00
CA TYR A 144 -7.64 -13.79 3.32
C TYR A 144 -6.52 -14.82 3.45
N ALA A 145 -5.38 -14.38 4.00
CA ALA A 145 -4.30 -15.28 4.31
C ALA A 145 -4.79 -16.29 5.36
N GLU A 146 -4.81 -17.56 4.99
CA GLU A 146 -4.99 -18.66 5.93
C GLU A 146 -3.68 -18.83 6.69
N VAL A 147 -3.78 -18.90 8.00
CA VAL A 147 -2.66 -19.22 8.87
C VAL A 147 -3.10 -20.45 9.63
N ASP A 148 -2.42 -21.57 9.43
CA ASP A 148 -2.70 -22.82 10.14
C ASP A 148 -2.81 -22.52 11.65
N ALA A 149 -3.85 -23.07 12.25
CA ALA A 149 -4.24 -22.83 13.64
C ALA A 149 -3.30 -23.52 14.63
#